data_AF-A0A6J6ARY6-F1
#
_entry.id   AF-A0A6J6ARY6-F1
#
_cell.length_a   1.000
_cell.length_b   1.000
_cell.length_c   1.000
_cell.angle_alpha   90.00
_cell.angle_beta   90.00
_cell.angle_gamma   90.00
#
_symmetry.space_group_name_H-M   'P 1'
#
loop_
_entity.id
_entity.type
_entity.pdbx_description
1 polymer ?
#
loop_
_entity_poly.entity_id
_entity_poly.type
_entity_poly.pdbx_seq_one_letter_code
_entity_poly.pdbx_strand_id
1 'polypeptide(L)'
;MKLRQVALAVACIAILAAGCGSSSPSSSTTSTAVTTADGQHTFEIDHFAEGAIAGDVATADCTLSGGSASTCATFTIAGTPATYSAGPFCPDTITTPADQAGIWFDGKGTYDLTGSFIRNLSTFYNDSKWHMYDDLGKVNVTNTKEAFLGAARPDVDPAYQNYCVEGRAEWVNNGSPITKTVVIPAKPILTSGSSLANGLDWGITLDGIVIAKSAPVSAILGAHTIASFDDCGGHFNNVEGYHMHGVTGCGTLDDDHITGETAMFGYAMDGFPIHLPLTGEDLSAANLDECGGHSTPGLGYHYHANDPSKNSVLTCLKGELAMTTDAQGGGPGNGQGAPNGGTPDLTATAAKLGITVHELEDALGQSPNGDFTTAAKILGISAADLEAAMPQRPAGANGSPPVN
;
A
#
# COMPACT_ATOMS: atom_id res chain seq x y z
N MET A 1 27.06 57.47 -43.72
CA MET A 1 28.48 57.74 -43.39
C MET A 1 29.11 56.41 -42.96
N LYS A 2 30.06 55.92 -43.76
CA LYS A 2 31.05 54.84 -43.51
C LYS A 2 30.57 53.40 -43.20
N LEU A 3 30.76 52.56 -44.23
CA LEU A 3 31.20 51.16 -44.17
C LEU A 3 32.23 50.89 -43.06
N ARG A 4 32.19 49.66 -42.50
CA ARG A 4 33.40 48.88 -42.19
C ARG A 4 33.13 47.38 -42.39
N GLN A 5 33.82 46.83 -43.38
CA GLN A 5 34.15 45.41 -43.55
C GLN A 5 35.12 44.96 -42.44
N VAL A 6 35.17 43.64 -42.16
CA VAL A 6 36.31 42.76 -41.76
C VAL A 6 35.65 41.44 -41.32
N ALA A 7 36.07 40.21 -41.63
CA ALA A 7 36.99 39.62 -42.59
C ALA A 7 36.69 38.09 -42.58
N LEU A 8 36.94 37.47 -43.72
CA LEU A 8 36.89 36.02 -43.96
C LEU A 8 38.13 35.35 -43.34
N ALA A 9 37.98 34.21 -42.67
CA ALA A 9 39.07 33.29 -42.38
C ALA A 9 38.63 31.85 -42.70
N VAL A 10 39.22 31.31 -43.77
CA VAL A 10 39.17 29.92 -44.22
C VAL A 10 40.50 29.27 -43.85
N ALA A 11 40.47 28.10 -43.21
CA ALA A 11 41.58 27.13 -43.14
C ALA A 11 40.96 25.75 -42.86
N CYS A 12 40.85 24.88 -43.86
CA CYS A 12 41.81 23.82 -44.23
C CYS A 12 41.74 22.53 -43.37
N ILE A 13 40.88 21.62 -43.83
CA ILE A 13 41.05 20.16 -44.07
C ILE A 13 42.21 19.43 -43.37
N ALA A 14 41.86 18.35 -42.64
CA ALA A 14 42.60 17.08 -42.66
C ALA A 14 41.64 15.88 -42.45
N ILE A 15 41.64 14.97 -43.43
CA ILE A 15 40.99 13.65 -43.46
C ILE A 15 42.05 12.60 -43.09
N LEU A 16 41.63 11.50 -42.42
CA LEU A 16 42.22 10.12 -42.33
C LEU A 16 42.13 9.64 -40.85
N ALA A 17 41.74 8.42 -40.48
CA ALA A 17 41.54 7.18 -41.22
C ALA A 17 40.53 6.27 -40.49
N ALA A 18 39.88 5.40 -41.26
CA ALA A 18 39.13 4.25 -40.78
C ALA A 18 40.07 3.22 -40.13
N GLY A 19 39.72 2.77 -38.93
CA GLY A 19 40.30 1.60 -38.29
C GLY A 19 39.21 0.58 -38.03
N CYS A 20 39.12 -0.44 -38.89
CA CYS A 20 38.37 -1.66 -38.61
C CYS A 20 39.11 -2.45 -37.52
N GLY A 21 38.49 -2.63 -36.37
CA GLY A 21 38.91 -3.57 -35.34
C GLY A 21 37.80 -4.57 -35.08
N SER A 22 37.86 -5.72 -35.75
CA SER A 22 36.99 -6.86 -35.50
C SER A 22 37.32 -7.47 -34.13
N SER A 23 36.36 -7.50 -33.21
CA SER A 23 36.36 -8.45 -32.08
C SER A 23 34.92 -8.87 -31.78
N SER A 24 34.74 -10.19 -31.72
CA SER A 24 33.49 -10.93 -31.58
C SER A 24 32.67 -10.56 -30.33
N PRO A 25 31.35 -10.82 -30.34
CA PRO A 25 30.44 -10.35 -29.30
C PRO A 25 30.59 -11.18 -28.02
N SER A 26 31.05 -10.55 -26.95
CA SER A 26 30.77 -11.01 -25.60
C SER A 26 29.48 -10.34 -25.16
N SER A 27 28.40 -11.10 -25.14
CA SER A 27 27.13 -10.74 -24.52
C SER A 27 27.31 -10.67 -23.00
N SER A 28 27.82 -9.54 -22.52
CA SER A 28 27.66 -9.09 -21.15
C SER A 28 26.47 -8.15 -21.13
N THR A 29 25.34 -8.64 -20.65
CA THR A 29 24.17 -7.83 -20.29
C THR A 29 24.59 -6.84 -19.21
N THR A 30 25.07 -5.68 -19.65
CA THR A 30 25.34 -4.54 -18.78
C THR A 30 23.98 -3.89 -18.60
N SER A 31 23.38 -4.09 -17.42
CA SER A 31 22.22 -3.31 -17.00
C SER A 31 22.63 -1.85 -17.07
N THR A 32 22.18 -1.17 -18.12
CA THR A 32 22.46 0.24 -18.30
C THR A 32 21.50 0.94 -17.37
N ALA A 33 21.98 1.38 -16.21
CA ALA A 33 21.28 2.35 -15.40
C ALA A 33 20.96 3.54 -16.32
N VAL A 34 19.67 3.73 -16.60
CA VAL A 34 19.22 4.87 -17.39
C VAL A 34 19.60 6.12 -16.59
N THR A 35 20.39 6.97 -17.24
CA THR A 35 20.96 8.17 -16.65
C THR A 35 19.83 9.07 -16.15
N THR A 36 19.94 9.50 -14.90
CA THR A 36 18.98 10.35 -14.19
C THR A 36 18.75 11.65 -14.97
N ALA A 37 17.52 11.86 -15.45
CA ALA A 37 17.09 13.13 -16.00
C ALA A 37 16.81 14.12 -14.87
N ASP A 38 17.23 15.36 -15.09
CA ASP A 38 16.84 16.56 -14.35
C ASP A 38 15.30 16.60 -14.21
N GLY A 39 14.78 16.70 -12.97
CA GLY A 39 13.33 16.77 -12.68
C GLY A 39 12.67 15.53 -12.07
N GLN A 40 13.38 14.64 -11.37
CA GLN A 40 12.72 13.68 -10.47
C GLN A 40 12.32 14.37 -9.16
N HIS A 41 11.05 14.28 -8.77
CA HIS A 41 10.65 14.60 -7.39
C HIS A 41 11.38 13.65 -6.43
N THR A 42 12.34 14.20 -5.70
CA THR A 42 13.02 13.53 -4.61
C THR A 42 12.15 13.54 -3.37
N PHE A 43 12.48 12.69 -2.40
CA PHE A 43 11.91 12.82 -1.07
C PHE A 43 12.27 14.19 -0.49
N GLU A 44 11.28 14.97 -0.08
CA GLU A 44 11.46 16.24 0.61
C GLU A 44 10.59 16.27 1.87
N ILE A 45 11.19 16.66 2.99
CA ILE A 45 10.48 16.75 4.28
C ILE A 45 9.36 17.80 4.26
N ASP A 46 9.55 18.87 3.49
CA ASP A 46 8.60 19.98 3.39
C ASP A 46 7.31 19.61 2.66
N HIS A 47 7.23 18.41 2.06
CA HIS A 47 5.98 17.88 1.53
C HIS A 47 5.06 17.33 2.62
N PHE A 48 5.53 17.12 3.85
CA PHE A 48 4.71 16.57 4.93
C PHE A 48 4.01 17.67 5.71
N ALA A 49 2.80 17.37 6.18
CA ALA A 49 2.06 18.27 7.06
C ALA A 49 2.79 18.44 8.40
N GLU A 50 2.62 19.60 9.02
CA GLU A 50 3.08 19.81 10.40
C GLU A 50 2.45 18.75 11.31
N GLY A 51 3.28 17.97 12.01
CA GLY A 51 2.84 16.87 12.88
C GLY A 51 2.69 15.51 12.21
N ALA A 52 2.85 15.39 10.89
CA ALA A 52 2.83 14.10 10.18
C ALA A 52 4.06 13.22 10.50
N ILE A 53 5.21 13.85 10.74
CA ILE A 53 6.45 13.18 11.14
C ILE A 53 6.70 13.40 12.63
N ALA A 54 6.88 12.32 13.36
CA ALA A 54 7.24 12.31 14.77
C ALA A 54 8.77 12.33 14.92
N GLY A 55 9.34 13.53 15.05
CA GLY A 55 10.77 13.76 15.26
C GLY A 55 11.51 14.18 14.00
N ASP A 56 12.80 13.85 13.93
CA ASP A 56 13.69 14.27 12.84
C ASP A 56 13.72 13.25 11.69
N VAL A 57 14.02 13.73 10.48
CA VAL A 57 14.32 12.88 9.32
C VAL A 57 15.84 12.71 9.18
N ALA A 58 16.29 11.46 9.05
CA ALA A 58 17.68 11.14 8.76
C ALA A 58 17.84 10.73 7.29
N THR A 59 18.87 11.23 6.63
CA THR A 59 19.25 10.80 5.27
C THR A 59 20.65 10.21 5.27
N ALA A 60 20.83 9.05 4.64
CA ALA A 60 22.13 8.38 4.52
C ALA A 60 22.28 7.65 3.19
N ASP A 61 23.53 7.43 2.78
CA ASP A 61 23.83 6.56 1.63
C ASP A 61 23.36 5.13 1.93
N CYS A 62 22.73 4.49 0.96
CA CYS A 62 22.17 3.15 1.08
C CYS A 62 22.33 2.35 -0.22
N THR A 63 22.15 1.03 -0.11
CA THR A 63 22.03 0.14 -1.27
C THR A 63 20.56 -0.24 -1.42
N LEU A 64 20.05 -0.15 -2.65
CA LEU A 64 18.69 -0.53 -2.99
C LEU A 64 18.61 -2.02 -3.38
N SER A 65 17.40 -2.56 -3.49
CA SER A 65 17.14 -3.99 -3.71
C SER A 65 17.75 -4.55 -4.99
N GLY A 66 18.00 -3.74 -6.02
CA GLY A 66 18.70 -4.12 -7.25
C GLY A 66 20.23 -3.99 -7.17
N GLY A 67 20.77 -3.61 -6.01
CA GLY A 67 22.19 -3.38 -5.78
C GLY A 67 22.68 -1.97 -6.12
N SER A 68 21.77 -1.09 -6.56
CA SER A 68 22.08 0.29 -6.89
C SER A 68 22.40 1.10 -5.63
N ALA A 69 23.40 1.99 -5.70
CA ALA A 69 23.68 2.94 -4.64
C ALA A 69 22.71 4.14 -4.74
N SER A 70 22.14 4.56 -3.62
CA SER A 70 21.23 5.71 -3.53
C SER A 70 21.38 6.43 -2.19
N THR A 71 20.55 7.44 -1.95
CA THR A 71 20.33 8.05 -0.64
C THR A 71 18.96 7.60 -0.14
N CYS A 72 18.86 7.14 1.10
CA CYS A 72 17.61 6.76 1.73
C CYS A 72 17.25 7.74 2.84
N ALA A 73 15.95 8.03 2.98
CA ALA A 73 15.39 8.76 4.11
C ALA A 73 14.84 7.77 5.13
N THR A 74 15.09 8.02 6.41
CA THR A 74 14.53 7.30 7.56
C THR A 74 13.82 8.28 8.46
N PHE A 75 12.55 8.02 8.76
CA PHE A 75 11.71 8.90 9.57
C PHE A 75 10.59 8.11 10.23
N THR A 76 9.97 8.69 11.25
CA THR A 76 8.84 8.06 11.95
C THR A 76 7.58 8.85 11.67
N ILE A 77 6.57 8.21 11.09
CA ILE A 77 5.25 8.83 10.90
C ILE A 77 4.43 8.82 12.20
N ALA A 78 3.55 9.81 12.37
CA ALA A 78 2.75 10.00 13.58
C ALA A 78 1.68 8.91 13.79
N GLY A 79 1.18 8.30 12.71
CA GLY A 79 0.19 7.21 12.79
C GLY A 79 -1.25 7.67 13.01
N THR A 80 -1.50 8.97 12.87
CA THR A 80 -2.82 9.60 12.79
C THR A 80 -2.73 10.77 11.82
N PRO A 81 -3.80 11.08 11.07
CA PRO A 81 -3.79 12.17 10.11
C PRO A 81 -3.50 13.52 10.78
N ALA A 82 -2.62 14.32 10.19
CA ALA A 82 -2.21 15.61 10.73
C ALA A 82 -3.20 16.73 10.37
N THR A 83 -3.85 16.64 9.20
CA THR A 83 -4.70 17.72 8.67
C THR A 83 -6.21 17.50 8.87
N TYR A 84 -6.64 16.30 9.27
CA TYR A 84 -8.05 15.99 9.48
C TYR A 84 -8.27 15.06 10.67
N SER A 85 -9.53 14.98 11.12
CA SER A 85 -9.95 14.03 12.15
C SER A 85 -10.53 12.80 11.47
N ALA A 86 -10.08 11.62 11.89
CA ALA A 86 -10.61 10.35 11.40
C ALA A 86 -12.11 10.18 11.74
N GLY A 87 -12.86 9.61 10.81
CA GLY A 87 -14.32 9.47 10.91
C GLY A 87 -15.10 10.59 10.20
N PRO A 88 -16.44 10.48 10.09
CA PRO A 88 -17.31 9.44 10.66
C PRO A 88 -17.11 8.04 10.03
N PHE A 89 -17.61 7.01 10.70
CA PHE A 89 -17.43 5.60 10.32
C PHE A 89 -18.77 4.89 10.15
N CYS A 90 -19.28 4.24 11.20
CA CYS A 90 -20.54 3.52 11.13
C CYS A 90 -21.73 4.47 11.26
N PRO A 91 -22.83 4.24 10.53
CA PRO A 91 -24.08 4.96 10.77
C PRO A 91 -24.69 4.53 12.12
N ASP A 92 -25.23 5.47 12.89
CA ASP A 92 -25.89 5.16 14.16
C ASP A 92 -27.22 4.40 13.98
N THR A 93 -27.94 4.71 12.90
CA THR A 93 -29.28 4.19 12.59
C THR A 93 -29.46 3.87 11.11
N ILE A 94 -30.50 3.09 10.80
CA ILE A 94 -30.95 2.79 9.43
C ILE A 94 -31.57 3.99 8.68
N THR A 95 -31.41 5.19 9.22
CA THR A 95 -31.81 6.47 8.60
C THR A 95 -30.67 7.49 8.54
N THR A 96 -29.46 7.12 8.99
CA THR A 96 -28.29 8.01 8.98
C THR A 96 -27.94 8.41 7.53
N PRO A 97 -27.84 9.71 7.24
CA PRO A 97 -27.45 10.21 5.91
C PRO A 97 -25.96 10.00 5.64
N ALA A 98 -25.54 10.21 4.39
CA ALA A 98 -24.16 10.00 3.94
C ALA A 98 -23.16 10.94 4.63
N ASP A 99 -23.52 12.18 4.90
CA ASP A 99 -22.64 13.16 5.58
C ASP A 99 -22.41 12.88 7.08
N GLN A 100 -22.97 11.80 7.62
CA GLN A 100 -22.84 11.36 9.01
C GLN A 100 -22.39 9.90 9.13
N ALA A 101 -22.00 9.29 8.02
CA ALA A 101 -21.46 7.94 7.96
C ALA A 101 -20.25 7.96 7.03
N GLY A 102 -19.36 6.99 7.18
CA GLY A 102 -18.25 6.83 6.26
C GLY A 102 -18.66 6.04 5.02
N ILE A 103 -17.70 5.30 4.47
CA ILE A 103 -17.84 4.56 3.23
C ILE A 103 -17.46 3.09 3.39
N TRP A 104 -17.82 2.31 2.38
CA TRP A 104 -17.43 0.91 2.26
C TRP A 104 -16.94 0.63 0.83
N PHE A 105 -15.78 -0.02 0.72
CA PHE A 105 -15.26 -0.56 -0.54
C PHE A 105 -15.31 -2.09 -0.49
N ASP A 106 -15.97 -2.72 -1.46
CA ASP A 106 -16.08 -4.19 -1.50
C ASP A 106 -15.24 -4.84 -2.61
N GLY A 107 -14.29 -4.09 -3.18
CA GLY A 107 -13.50 -4.52 -4.33
C GLY A 107 -14.24 -4.43 -5.67
N LYS A 108 -15.53 -4.07 -5.67
CA LYS A 108 -16.35 -3.91 -6.89
C LYS A 108 -16.92 -2.51 -7.02
N GLY A 109 -17.16 -1.83 -5.90
CA GLY A 109 -17.69 -0.48 -5.85
C GLY A 109 -17.34 0.22 -4.55
N THR A 110 -17.63 1.52 -4.55
CA THR A 110 -17.57 2.40 -3.40
C THR A 110 -19.00 2.80 -3.04
N TYR A 111 -19.36 2.72 -1.76
CA TYR A 111 -20.71 3.01 -1.30
C TYR A 111 -20.67 3.88 -0.05
N ASP A 112 -21.50 4.93 -0.02
CA ASP A 112 -21.79 5.63 1.22
C ASP A 112 -22.45 4.64 2.18
N LEU A 113 -21.89 4.50 3.38
CA LEU A 113 -22.37 3.57 4.41
C LEU A 113 -23.59 4.14 5.14
N THR A 114 -24.54 4.69 4.39
CA THR A 114 -25.79 5.23 4.90
C THR A 114 -26.59 4.18 5.66
N GLY A 115 -27.47 4.64 6.54
CA GLY A 115 -28.44 3.76 7.18
C GLY A 115 -29.32 2.99 6.20
N SER A 116 -29.65 3.59 5.05
CA SER A 116 -30.37 2.91 3.97
C SER A 116 -29.56 1.78 3.32
N PHE A 117 -28.25 1.97 3.16
CA PHE A 117 -27.38 0.92 2.63
C PHE A 117 -27.32 -0.26 3.61
N ILE A 118 -27.08 0.00 4.91
CA ILE A 118 -27.08 -1.03 5.96
C ILE A 118 -28.39 -1.82 5.97
N ARG A 119 -29.55 -1.14 5.88
CA ARG A 119 -30.86 -1.80 5.84
C ARG A 119 -31.00 -2.76 4.65
N ASN A 120 -30.36 -2.44 3.52
CA ASN A 120 -30.53 -3.13 2.26
C ASN A 120 -29.45 -4.20 1.99
N LEU A 121 -28.48 -4.41 2.89
CA LEU A 121 -27.36 -5.34 2.70
C LEU A 121 -27.79 -6.76 2.30
N SER A 122 -28.88 -7.27 2.88
CA SER A 122 -29.40 -8.61 2.54
C SER A 122 -29.86 -8.73 1.09
N THR A 123 -30.44 -7.66 0.54
CA THR A 123 -30.82 -7.61 -0.87
C THR A 123 -29.61 -7.34 -1.76
N PHE A 124 -28.74 -6.42 -1.33
CA PHE A 124 -27.54 -6.02 -2.07
C PHE A 124 -26.58 -7.21 -2.30
N TYR A 125 -26.28 -7.97 -1.24
CA TYR A 125 -25.43 -9.16 -1.31
C TYR A 125 -26.20 -10.45 -1.60
N ASN A 126 -27.54 -10.38 -1.77
CA ASN A 126 -28.41 -11.54 -1.98
C ASN A 126 -28.21 -12.65 -0.92
N ASP A 127 -28.11 -12.25 0.35
CA ASP A 127 -27.97 -13.16 1.49
C ASP A 127 -28.80 -12.64 2.68
N SER A 128 -29.83 -13.41 3.05
CA SER A 128 -30.76 -13.08 4.14
C SER A 128 -30.10 -13.06 5.53
N LYS A 129 -28.87 -13.55 5.67
CA LYS A 129 -28.14 -13.53 6.95
C LYS A 129 -27.65 -12.14 7.35
N TRP A 130 -27.56 -11.20 6.41
CA TRP A 130 -27.23 -9.81 6.70
C TRP A 130 -28.36 -9.13 7.47
N HIS A 131 -28.09 -8.78 8.72
CA HIS A 131 -29.02 -8.06 9.58
C HIS A 131 -28.26 -7.32 10.70
N MET A 132 -27.80 -6.11 10.40
CA MET A 132 -26.88 -5.34 11.26
C MET A 132 -27.57 -4.26 12.10
N TYR A 133 -28.85 -4.43 12.43
CA TYR A 133 -29.62 -3.45 13.18
C TYR A 133 -30.69 -4.12 14.03
N ASP A 134 -31.14 -3.44 15.08
CA ASP A 134 -32.22 -3.92 15.96
C ASP A 134 -33.62 -3.55 15.45
N ASP A 135 -34.67 -4.00 16.16
CA ASP A 135 -36.07 -3.72 15.78
C ASP A 135 -36.43 -2.23 15.77
N LEU A 136 -35.64 -1.37 16.45
CA LEU A 136 -35.80 0.08 16.46
C LEU A 136 -34.99 0.76 15.34
N GLY A 137 -34.22 -0.01 14.59
CA GLY A 137 -33.37 0.47 13.51
C GLY A 137 -32.04 1.07 13.97
N LYS A 138 -31.63 0.80 15.21
CA LYS A 138 -30.28 1.15 15.66
C LYS A 138 -29.29 0.15 15.06
N VAL A 139 -28.21 0.64 14.46
CA VAL A 139 -27.18 -0.22 13.86
C VAL A 139 -26.32 -0.85 14.96
N ASN A 140 -25.96 -2.11 14.77
CA ASN A 140 -25.03 -2.82 15.63
C ASN A 140 -23.61 -2.33 15.36
N VAL A 141 -23.14 -1.36 16.14
CA VAL A 141 -21.81 -0.76 16.02
C VAL A 141 -20.90 -1.28 17.13
N THR A 142 -19.61 -1.52 16.84
CA THR A 142 -18.61 -1.82 17.87
C THR A 142 -18.28 -0.57 18.70
N ASN A 143 -19.08 -0.32 19.73
CA ASN A 143 -19.00 0.89 20.56
C ASN A 143 -18.15 0.75 21.84
N THR A 144 -17.39 -0.35 21.95
CA THR A 144 -16.45 -0.61 23.06
C THR A 144 -15.14 -1.14 22.50
N LYS A 145 -14.06 -0.99 23.26
CA LYS A 145 -12.75 -1.56 22.89
C LYS A 145 -12.82 -3.07 22.71
N GLU A 146 -13.56 -3.77 23.57
CA GLU A 146 -13.73 -5.22 23.51
C GLU A 146 -14.46 -5.64 22.23
N ALA A 147 -15.53 -4.93 21.85
CA ALA A 147 -16.26 -5.21 20.61
C ALA A 147 -15.40 -4.93 19.37
N PHE A 148 -14.68 -3.80 19.37
CA PHE A 148 -13.75 -3.45 18.31
C PHE A 148 -12.67 -4.53 18.13
N LEU A 149 -11.99 -4.95 19.20
CA LEU A 149 -10.94 -5.98 19.13
C LEU A 149 -11.49 -7.37 18.73
N GLY A 150 -12.75 -7.65 19.06
CA GLY A 150 -13.41 -8.89 18.65
C GLY A 150 -13.81 -8.91 17.18
N ALA A 151 -14.09 -7.75 16.57
CA ALA A 151 -14.57 -7.66 15.19
C ALA A 151 -13.51 -7.19 14.18
N ALA A 152 -12.53 -6.36 14.59
CA ALA A 152 -11.47 -5.84 13.73
C ALA A 152 -10.31 -6.85 13.58
N ARG A 153 -10.63 -8.08 13.16
CA ARG A 153 -9.69 -9.19 12.95
C ARG A 153 -10.23 -10.14 11.87
N PRO A 154 -9.35 -10.86 11.12
CA PRO A 154 -9.80 -11.78 10.07
C PRO A 154 -10.74 -12.88 10.57
N ASP A 155 -10.45 -13.43 11.75
CA ASP A 155 -11.30 -14.40 12.44
C ASP A 155 -12.21 -13.66 13.42
N VAL A 156 -13.27 -13.05 12.89
CA VAL A 156 -14.26 -12.28 13.66
C VAL A 156 -14.89 -13.16 14.73
N ASP A 157 -14.92 -12.67 15.98
CA ASP A 157 -15.64 -13.34 17.06
C ASP A 157 -17.13 -13.48 16.67
N PRO A 158 -17.71 -14.69 16.73
CA PRO A 158 -19.12 -14.91 16.40
C PRO A 158 -20.11 -13.97 17.09
N ALA A 159 -19.77 -13.43 18.26
CA ALA A 159 -20.59 -12.45 18.98
C ALA A 159 -20.73 -11.11 18.24
N TYR A 160 -19.80 -10.79 17.33
CA TYR A 160 -19.77 -9.54 16.56
C TYR A 160 -19.99 -9.77 15.05
N GLN A 161 -20.49 -10.94 14.65
CA GLN A 161 -21.09 -11.06 13.31
C GLN A 161 -22.31 -10.15 13.19
N ASN A 162 -22.56 -9.59 12.00
CA ASN A 162 -23.57 -8.56 11.79
C ASN A 162 -23.31 -7.25 12.56
N TYR A 163 -22.04 -6.90 12.79
CA TYR A 163 -21.65 -5.59 13.31
C TYR A 163 -20.95 -4.74 12.25
N CYS A 164 -21.26 -3.45 12.28
CA CYS A 164 -20.45 -2.43 11.64
C CYS A 164 -19.28 -2.14 12.59
N VAL A 165 -18.07 -2.33 12.08
CA VAL A 165 -16.83 -2.24 12.86
C VAL A 165 -16.31 -0.82 12.80
N GLU A 166 -16.49 -0.12 13.90
CA GLU A 166 -15.94 1.20 14.18
C GLU A 166 -14.78 1.06 15.17
N GLY A 167 -13.66 1.73 14.87
CA GLY A 167 -12.53 1.84 15.76
C GLY A 167 -12.26 3.29 16.16
N ARG A 168 -11.48 3.46 17.23
CA ARG A 168 -11.14 4.79 17.77
C ARG A 168 -9.69 4.85 18.22
N ALA A 169 -9.11 6.04 18.15
CA ALA A 169 -7.73 6.27 18.56
C ALA A 169 -7.47 5.87 20.03
N GLU A 170 -8.43 6.08 20.93
CA GLU A 170 -8.30 5.70 22.33
C GLU A 170 -8.26 4.17 22.57
N TRP A 171 -8.71 3.37 21.60
CA TRP A 171 -8.79 1.91 21.74
C TRP A 171 -7.53 1.21 21.26
N VAL A 172 -6.75 1.86 20.39
CA VAL A 172 -5.47 1.34 19.87
C VAL A 172 -4.31 1.76 20.77
N ASN A 173 -3.27 0.90 20.86
CA ASN A 173 -2.00 1.17 21.55
C ASN A 173 -2.11 1.98 22.87
N ASN A 174 -2.95 1.50 23.79
CA ASN A 174 -3.20 2.11 25.10
C ASN A 174 -3.58 3.60 25.04
N GLY A 175 -4.31 4.00 24.00
CA GLY A 175 -4.80 5.35 23.79
C GLY A 175 -3.80 6.30 23.16
N SER A 176 -2.74 5.78 22.54
CA SER A 176 -1.76 6.55 21.78
C SER A 176 -1.74 6.12 20.31
N PRO A 177 -1.47 7.02 19.35
CA PRO A 177 -1.22 6.64 17.96
C PRO A 177 -0.14 5.55 17.83
N ILE A 178 -0.27 4.71 16.81
CA ILE A 178 0.76 3.74 16.46
C ILE A 178 1.70 4.40 15.46
N THR A 179 2.86 4.85 15.94
CA THR A 179 3.90 5.43 15.08
C THR A 179 4.65 4.33 14.34
N LYS A 180 5.08 4.60 13.11
CA LYS A 180 5.87 3.65 12.29
C LYS A 180 7.14 4.31 11.76
N THR A 181 8.29 3.68 12.00
CA THR A 181 9.54 4.09 11.35
C THR A 181 9.59 3.50 9.95
N VAL A 182 9.88 4.35 8.98
CA VAL A 182 9.83 4.06 7.56
C VAL A 182 11.18 4.41 6.95
N VAL A 183 11.61 3.58 5.99
CA VAL A 183 12.80 3.83 5.19
C VAL A 183 12.41 3.77 3.72
N ILE A 184 12.63 4.84 2.98
CA ILE A 184 12.38 4.91 1.54
C ILE A 184 13.59 5.50 0.81
N PRO A 185 13.82 5.14 -0.47
CA PRO A 185 14.78 5.84 -1.31
C PRO A 185 14.40 7.31 -1.47
N ALA A 186 15.28 8.22 -1.04
CA ALA A 186 15.09 9.64 -1.30
C ALA A 186 15.34 10.01 -2.76
N LYS A 187 16.11 9.17 -3.47
CA LYS A 187 16.36 9.22 -4.91
C LYS A 187 15.93 7.88 -5.52
N PRO A 188 14.66 7.73 -5.91
CA PRO A 188 14.13 6.46 -6.38
C PRO A 188 14.72 6.08 -7.75
N ILE A 189 14.92 4.78 -7.95
CA ILE A 189 15.51 4.23 -9.19
C ILE A 189 14.49 3.29 -9.81
N LEU A 190 14.10 3.60 -11.06
CA LEU A 190 13.22 2.74 -11.85
C LEU A 190 13.87 1.40 -12.15
N THR A 191 13.06 0.36 -12.09
CA THR A 191 13.40 -0.99 -12.54
C THR A 191 12.74 -1.29 -13.87
N SER A 192 13.30 -2.27 -14.60
CA SER A 192 12.69 -2.76 -15.84
C SER A 192 11.47 -3.67 -15.60
N GLY A 193 11.26 -4.11 -14.36
CA GLY A 193 10.14 -4.96 -13.95
C GLY A 193 9.13 -4.19 -13.09
N SER A 194 8.24 -4.94 -12.48
CA SER A 194 7.47 -4.50 -11.32
C SER A 194 7.72 -5.46 -10.17
N SER A 195 7.55 -4.98 -8.95
CA SER A 195 7.60 -5.77 -7.73
C SER A 195 6.32 -5.59 -6.94
N LEU A 196 5.94 -6.63 -6.20
CA LEU A 196 4.98 -6.46 -5.12
C LEU A 196 5.71 -5.82 -3.94
N ALA A 197 4.96 -5.12 -3.09
CA ALA A 197 5.49 -4.65 -1.81
C ALA A 197 5.69 -5.86 -0.87
N ASN A 198 6.74 -6.66 -1.09
CA ASN A 198 7.06 -7.94 -0.44
C ASN A 198 6.93 -7.89 1.09
N GLY A 199 5.73 -8.15 1.63
CA GLY A 199 5.41 -7.99 3.06
C GLY A 199 5.42 -6.54 3.58
N LEU A 200 5.55 -5.54 2.70
CA LEU A 200 5.49 -4.12 3.03
C LEU A 200 4.11 -3.54 2.66
N ASP A 201 3.77 -2.43 3.31
CA ASP A 201 2.69 -1.57 2.86
C ASP A 201 3.04 -0.88 1.54
N TRP A 202 2.06 -0.27 0.89
CA TRP A 202 2.29 0.44 -0.37
C TRP A 202 3.11 1.71 -0.18
N GLY A 203 2.92 2.41 0.94
CA GLY A 203 3.58 3.67 1.19
C GLY A 203 3.08 4.39 2.43
N ILE A 204 3.28 5.70 2.42
CA ILE A 204 2.90 6.62 3.47
C ILE A 204 2.31 7.88 2.86
N THR A 205 1.31 8.47 3.52
CA THR A 205 0.76 9.75 3.08
C THR A 205 1.58 10.91 3.62
N LEU A 206 1.41 12.08 3.00
CA LEU A 206 1.96 13.36 3.48
C LEU A 206 1.37 13.79 4.84
N ASP A 207 0.26 13.18 5.25
CA ASP A 207 -0.38 13.34 6.56
C ASP A 207 0.18 12.44 7.66
N GLY A 208 1.12 11.54 7.32
CA GLY A 208 1.79 10.71 8.32
C GLY A 208 1.01 9.45 8.71
N ILE A 209 0.30 8.84 7.76
CA ILE A 209 -0.39 7.56 7.95
C ILE A 209 0.11 6.51 6.95
N VAL A 210 -0.09 5.24 7.28
CA VAL A 210 0.25 4.11 6.43
C VAL A 210 -0.75 3.98 5.29
N ILE A 211 -0.24 3.74 4.08
CA ILE A 211 -1.02 3.30 2.92
C ILE A 211 -0.90 1.78 2.85
N ALA A 212 -1.85 1.08 3.46
CA ALA A 212 -1.83 -0.37 3.60
C ALA A 212 -2.16 -1.08 2.29
N LYS A 213 -1.86 -2.39 2.24
CA LYS A 213 -2.38 -3.30 1.21
C LYS A 213 -3.90 -3.44 1.31
N SER A 214 -4.53 -4.16 0.40
CA SER A 214 -5.97 -4.36 0.39
C SER A 214 -6.52 -4.88 1.72
N ALA A 215 -7.67 -4.36 2.14
CA ALA A 215 -8.39 -4.92 3.27
C ALA A 215 -8.92 -6.32 2.89
N PRO A 216 -9.01 -7.29 3.83
CA PRO A 216 -9.45 -8.65 3.54
C PRO A 216 -10.97 -8.73 3.37
N VAL A 217 -11.50 -8.12 2.29
CA VAL A 217 -12.94 -7.98 2.03
C VAL A 217 -13.67 -9.33 2.04
N SER A 218 -13.05 -10.38 1.49
CA SER A 218 -13.67 -11.72 1.51
C SER A 218 -13.90 -12.25 2.93
N ALA A 219 -12.98 -12.00 3.86
CA ALA A 219 -13.14 -12.41 5.26
C ALA A 219 -14.21 -11.56 5.96
N ILE A 220 -14.21 -10.25 5.71
CA ILE A 220 -15.17 -9.29 6.27
C ILE A 220 -16.61 -9.65 5.87
N LEU A 221 -16.84 -9.86 4.56
CA LEU A 221 -18.15 -10.25 4.03
C LEU A 221 -18.53 -11.67 4.47
N GLY A 222 -17.56 -12.58 4.58
CA GLY A 222 -17.79 -13.95 5.05
C GLY A 222 -18.25 -14.03 6.52
N ALA A 223 -17.94 -13.02 7.32
CA ALA A 223 -18.40 -12.87 8.71
C ALA A 223 -19.67 -12.02 8.87
N HIS A 224 -20.28 -11.57 7.75
CA HIS A 224 -21.39 -10.61 7.76
C HIS A 224 -21.05 -9.34 8.55
N THR A 225 -19.82 -8.86 8.43
CA THR A 225 -19.37 -7.60 9.06
C THR A 225 -19.10 -6.55 8.01
N ILE A 226 -19.06 -5.29 8.41
CA ILE A 226 -18.55 -4.20 7.57
C ILE A 226 -17.44 -3.51 8.34
N ALA A 227 -16.21 -3.54 7.82
CA ALA A 227 -15.12 -2.73 8.35
C ALA A 227 -15.21 -1.33 7.74
N SER A 228 -15.99 -0.45 8.39
CA SER A 228 -16.25 0.88 7.84
C SER A 228 -14.96 1.67 7.66
N PHE A 229 -14.81 2.30 6.51
CA PHE A 229 -13.83 3.35 6.28
C PHE A 229 -14.47 4.71 6.54
N ASP A 230 -13.69 5.71 6.90
CA ASP A 230 -14.17 7.09 6.84
C ASP A 230 -14.16 7.62 5.40
N ASP A 231 -14.67 8.83 5.20
CA ASP A 231 -14.73 9.50 3.90
C ASP A 231 -13.35 9.79 3.29
N CYS A 232 -12.27 9.56 4.03
CA CYS A 232 -10.91 9.65 3.55
C CYS A 232 -10.38 8.33 3.00
N GLY A 233 -11.05 7.20 3.28
CA GLY A 233 -10.68 5.86 2.84
C GLY A 233 -9.79 5.10 3.82
N GLY A 234 -9.75 5.55 5.08
CA GLY A 234 -9.00 4.92 6.16
C GLY A 234 -9.86 4.43 7.32
N HIS A 235 -9.28 3.59 8.16
CA HIS A 235 -9.92 3.11 9.39
C HIS A 235 -8.89 2.66 10.43
N PHE A 236 -9.37 2.21 11.59
CA PHE A 236 -8.53 1.71 12.67
C PHE A 236 -8.50 0.18 12.72
N ASN A 237 -7.33 -0.39 12.96
CA ASN A 237 -7.17 -1.74 13.50
C ASN A 237 -6.22 -1.74 14.71
N ASN A 238 -6.06 -2.87 15.39
CA ASN A 238 -5.23 -2.97 16.59
C ASN A 238 -3.72 -3.17 16.32
N VAL A 239 -3.31 -3.35 15.07
CA VAL A 239 -1.92 -3.61 14.67
C VAL A 239 -1.24 -2.36 14.14
N GLU A 240 -1.91 -1.64 13.23
CA GLU A 240 -1.39 -0.50 12.47
C GLU A 240 -1.97 0.83 12.95
N GLY A 241 -3.04 0.80 13.74
CA GLY A 241 -3.74 2.02 14.14
C GLY A 241 -4.57 2.53 12.97
N TYR A 242 -4.56 3.85 12.74
CA TYR A 242 -5.23 4.42 11.57
C TYR A 242 -4.39 4.21 10.31
N HIS A 243 -4.99 3.63 9.27
CA HIS A 243 -4.35 3.31 8.00
C HIS A 243 -5.36 3.37 6.87
N MET A 244 -4.87 3.57 5.64
CA MET A 244 -5.69 3.77 4.44
C MET A 244 -5.61 2.59 3.48
N HIS A 245 -6.74 2.28 2.85
CA HIS A 245 -6.85 1.26 1.80
C HIS A 245 -7.27 1.83 0.43
N GLY A 246 -7.86 3.03 0.42
CA GLY A 246 -8.26 3.77 -0.78
C GLY A 246 -8.14 5.27 -0.53
N VAL A 247 -8.18 6.09 -1.59
CA VAL A 247 -8.04 7.54 -1.48
C VAL A 247 -9.26 8.25 -2.09
N THR A 248 -10.04 8.94 -1.27
CA THR A 248 -11.31 9.59 -1.67
C THR A 248 -11.29 11.11 -1.59
N GLY A 249 -10.11 11.72 -1.38
CA GLY A 249 -9.92 13.17 -1.48
C GLY A 249 -9.40 13.87 -0.23
N CYS A 250 -8.89 13.13 0.76
CA CYS A 250 -8.22 13.70 1.92
C CYS A 250 -6.70 13.66 1.79
N GLY A 251 -6.04 14.54 2.56
CA GLY A 251 -4.60 14.52 2.81
C GLY A 251 -3.70 15.01 1.69
N THR A 252 -4.25 15.76 0.74
CA THR A 252 -3.46 16.69 -0.07
C THR A 252 -3.17 17.95 0.75
N LEU A 253 -1.95 18.47 0.62
CA LEU A 253 -1.53 19.70 1.29
C LEU A 253 -1.54 20.91 0.37
N ASP A 254 -1.44 20.65 -0.93
CA ASP A 254 -1.51 21.64 -1.99
C ASP A 254 -2.32 21.04 -3.16
N ASP A 255 -3.19 21.86 -3.73
CA ASP A 255 -3.96 21.49 -4.92
C ASP A 255 -3.22 21.96 -6.19
N ASP A 256 -2.11 22.69 -6.09
CA ASP A 256 -1.29 23.09 -7.23
C ASP A 256 -0.54 21.87 -7.80
N HIS A 257 -0.81 21.56 -9.07
CA HIS A 257 -0.19 20.48 -9.81
C HIS A 257 0.04 20.87 -11.27
N ILE A 258 0.95 20.16 -11.93
CA ILE A 258 1.20 20.35 -13.37
C ILE A 258 -0.05 19.92 -14.15
N THR A 259 -0.42 20.69 -15.19
CA THR A 259 -1.57 20.35 -16.05
C THR A 259 -1.50 18.92 -16.56
N GLY A 260 -2.58 18.16 -16.36
CA GLY A 260 -2.68 16.76 -16.74
C GLY A 260 -2.35 15.78 -15.61
N GLU A 261 -1.90 16.30 -14.46
CA GLU A 261 -1.62 15.52 -13.26
C GLU A 261 -2.65 15.79 -12.17
N THR A 262 -2.47 15.18 -11.00
CA THR A 262 -3.23 15.47 -9.80
C THR A 262 -2.29 15.81 -8.65
N ALA A 263 -2.82 16.34 -7.55
CA ALA A 263 -2.03 16.65 -6.37
C ALA A 263 -1.35 15.40 -5.78
N MET A 264 -0.13 15.58 -5.29
CA MET A 264 0.59 14.55 -4.54
C MET A 264 -0.09 14.35 -3.18
N PHE A 265 -0.26 13.09 -2.75
CA PHE A 265 -0.81 12.77 -1.43
C PHE A 265 0.10 11.85 -0.59
N GLY A 266 1.14 11.25 -1.19
CA GLY A 266 2.05 10.38 -0.46
C GLY A 266 3.29 9.94 -1.22
N TYR A 267 4.10 9.12 -0.58
CA TYR A 267 5.24 8.42 -1.17
C TYR A 267 5.02 6.91 -1.09
N ALA A 268 5.34 6.22 -2.19
CA ALA A 268 5.41 4.77 -2.21
C ALA A 268 6.69 4.29 -1.49
N MET A 269 6.70 3.03 -1.07
CA MET A 269 7.85 2.44 -0.36
C MET A 269 9.14 2.38 -1.21
N ASP A 270 9.03 2.49 -2.53
CA ASP A 270 10.17 2.60 -3.46
C ASP A 270 10.63 4.06 -3.68
N GLY A 271 10.02 5.02 -2.97
CA GLY A 271 10.41 6.43 -2.95
C GLY A 271 9.77 7.29 -4.03
N PHE A 272 9.00 6.72 -4.96
CA PHE A 272 8.29 7.52 -5.95
C PHE A 272 7.04 8.20 -5.35
N PRO A 273 6.69 9.41 -5.81
CA PRO A 273 5.44 10.06 -5.42
C PRO A 273 4.20 9.25 -5.80
N ILE A 274 3.17 9.36 -4.97
CA ILE A 274 1.82 8.90 -5.27
C ILE A 274 0.90 10.12 -5.28
N HIS A 275 0.21 10.28 -6.40
CA HIS A 275 -0.73 11.36 -6.68
C HIS A 275 -2.17 10.84 -6.56
N LEU A 276 -3.12 11.75 -6.37
CA LEU A 276 -4.54 11.40 -6.30
C LEU A 276 -5.00 10.64 -7.56
N PRO A 277 -6.12 9.89 -7.50
CA PRO A 277 -6.62 9.18 -8.66
C PRO A 277 -6.92 10.12 -9.83
N LEU A 278 -6.49 9.73 -11.03
CA LEU A 278 -7.01 10.32 -12.26
C LEU A 278 -8.42 9.82 -12.52
N THR A 279 -9.26 10.67 -13.12
CA THR A 279 -10.64 10.31 -13.46
C THR A 279 -11.00 10.77 -14.87
N GLY A 280 -12.08 10.20 -15.42
CA GLY A 280 -12.66 10.67 -16.68
C GLY A 280 -11.69 10.68 -17.87
N GLU A 281 -11.65 11.81 -18.57
CA GLU A 281 -10.81 11.98 -19.78
C GLU A 281 -9.32 11.94 -19.45
N ASP A 282 -8.89 12.49 -18.32
CA ASP A 282 -7.48 12.54 -17.92
C ASP A 282 -6.92 11.12 -17.71
N LEU A 283 -7.66 10.26 -17.01
CA LEU A 283 -7.29 8.84 -16.87
C LEU A 283 -7.16 8.14 -18.22
N SER A 284 -8.07 8.41 -19.15
CA SER A 284 -8.05 7.80 -20.48
C SER A 284 -6.88 8.27 -21.35
N ALA A 285 -6.35 9.47 -21.07
CA ALA A 285 -5.25 10.09 -21.82
C ALA A 285 -3.87 9.82 -21.20
N ALA A 286 -3.79 9.51 -19.89
CA ALA A 286 -2.54 9.47 -19.13
C ALA A 286 -1.57 8.33 -19.51
N ASN A 287 -2.02 7.32 -20.29
CA ASN A 287 -1.18 6.20 -20.74
C ASN A 287 -0.36 5.58 -19.58
N LEU A 288 -1.05 5.25 -18.48
CA LEU A 288 -0.46 4.65 -17.29
C LEU A 288 0.09 3.25 -17.59
N ASP A 289 1.17 2.89 -16.90
CA ASP A 289 1.74 1.54 -16.92
C ASP A 289 0.94 0.54 -16.08
N GLU A 290 1.41 -0.71 -16.01
CA GLU A 290 0.74 -1.77 -15.27
C GLU A 290 0.61 -1.53 -13.75
N CYS A 291 1.41 -0.63 -13.18
CA CYS A 291 1.35 -0.25 -11.76
C CYS A 291 0.51 1.01 -11.53
N GLY A 292 0.02 1.66 -12.58
CA GLY A 292 -0.76 2.89 -12.49
C GLY A 292 0.09 4.16 -12.45
N GLY A 293 1.34 4.10 -12.91
CA GLY A 293 2.21 5.27 -12.99
C GLY A 293 2.65 5.61 -14.41
N HIS A 294 3.25 6.78 -14.57
CA HIS A 294 3.84 7.22 -15.83
C HIS A 294 4.95 8.24 -15.55
N SER A 295 5.56 8.83 -16.59
CA SER A 295 6.55 9.89 -16.43
C SER A 295 6.13 11.17 -17.13
N THR A 296 6.20 12.28 -16.38
CA THR A 296 5.83 13.60 -16.88
C THR A 296 7.03 14.54 -16.81
N PRO A 297 7.31 15.33 -17.88
CA PRO A 297 8.40 16.32 -17.84
C PRO A 297 8.24 17.27 -16.66
N GLY A 298 9.25 17.33 -15.79
CA GLY A 298 9.25 18.16 -14.57
C GLY A 298 8.90 17.41 -13.29
N LEU A 299 8.09 16.34 -13.35
CA LEU A 299 7.80 15.46 -12.20
C LEU A 299 8.69 14.21 -12.16
N GLY A 300 9.03 13.69 -13.34
CA GLY A 300 9.60 12.37 -13.48
C GLY A 300 8.54 11.29 -13.32
N TYR A 301 8.96 10.09 -12.93
CA TYR A 301 8.04 8.97 -12.72
C TYR A 301 7.27 9.14 -11.41
N HIS A 302 5.97 8.91 -11.45
CA HIS A 302 5.09 8.94 -10.29
C HIS A 302 3.88 8.04 -10.53
N TYR A 303 3.23 7.62 -9.45
CA TYR A 303 2.00 6.84 -9.48
C TYR A 303 0.77 7.73 -9.34
N HIS A 304 -0.35 7.29 -9.90
CA HIS A 304 -1.67 7.72 -9.43
C HIS A 304 -2.30 6.61 -8.59
N ALA A 305 -2.92 6.99 -7.49
CA ALA A 305 -3.74 6.08 -6.72
C ALA A 305 -4.83 5.47 -7.60
N ASN A 306 -5.09 4.19 -7.37
CA ASN A 306 -6.22 3.50 -7.99
C ASN A 306 -7.55 4.13 -7.58
N ASP A 307 -8.59 3.85 -8.39
CA ASP A 307 -9.97 4.02 -7.95
C ASP A 307 -10.20 3.30 -6.60
N PRO A 308 -10.76 3.97 -5.57
CA PRO A 308 -11.00 3.37 -4.26
C PRO A 308 -11.80 2.08 -4.29
N SER A 309 -12.65 1.88 -5.31
CA SER A 309 -13.41 0.65 -5.47
C SER A 309 -12.52 -0.60 -5.58
N LYS A 310 -11.25 -0.45 -5.96
CA LYS A 310 -10.29 -1.55 -6.04
C LYS A 310 -9.80 -2.02 -4.67
N ASN A 311 -10.12 -1.31 -3.58
CA ASN A 311 -9.65 -1.63 -2.24
C ASN A 311 -8.12 -1.76 -2.17
N SER A 312 -7.39 -0.95 -2.92
CA SER A 312 -5.92 -0.88 -2.84
C SER A 312 -5.44 0.37 -3.53
N VAL A 313 -4.63 1.18 -2.86
CA VAL A 313 -4.11 2.43 -3.41
C VAL A 313 -3.16 2.20 -4.59
N LEU A 314 -2.29 1.18 -4.52
CA LEU A 314 -1.39 0.80 -5.60
C LEU A 314 -1.60 -0.66 -6.02
N THR A 315 -1.10 -0.99 -7.22
CA THR A 315 -1.14 -2.37 -7.75
C THR A 315 0.22 -3.05 -7.61
N CYS A 316 1.29 -2.30 -7.86
CA CYS A 316 2.67 -2.76 -7.77
C CYS A 316 3.62 -1.56 -7.67
N LEU A 317 4.91 -1.84 -7.51
CA LEU A 317 5.99 -0.87 -7.47
C LEU A 317 6.94 -1.08 -8.65
N LYS A 318 7.38 0.01 -9.27
CA LYS A 318 8.35 0.09 -10.36
C LYS A 318 9.76 0.44 -9.90
N GLY A 319 9.94 0.91 -8.67
CA GLY A 319 11.24 1.29 -8.13
C GLY A 319 11.94 0.18 -7.34
N GLU A 320 13.25 0.34 -7.18
CA GLU A 320 14.02 -0.46 -6.21
C GLU A 320 13.73 -0.01 -4.77
N LEU A 321 13.59 -0.96 -3.86
CA LEU A 321 13.32 -0.68 -2.44
C LEU A 321 14.60 -0.38 -1.67
N ALA A 322 14.52 0.44 -0.63
CA ALA A 322 15.61 0.60 0.33
C ALA A 322 15.88 -0.74 1.04
N MET A 323 17.13 -1.21 1.01
CA MET A 323 17.50 -2.35 1.86
C MET A 323 17.75 -1.86 3.28
N THR A 324 16.79 -2.12 4.17
CA THR A 324 17.02 -1.97 5.61
C THR A 324 17.85 -3.15 6.09
N THR A 325 18.97 -2.91 6.77
CA THR A 325 19.75 -3.98 7.41
C THR A 325 19.02 -4.66 8.58
N ASP A 326 17.84 -4.14 8.94
CA ASP A 326 17.16 -4.44 10.18
C ASP A 326 15.79 -5.04 9.88
N ALA A 327 15.70 -6.36 10.00
CA ALA A 327 14.46 -7.08 10.28
C ALA A 327 14.03 -6.82 11.74
N GLN A 328 13.95 -5.54 12.14
CA GLN A 328 13.62 -5.08 13.49
C GLN A 328 12.62 -3.92 13.44
N GLY A 329 11.42 -4.22 12.92
CA GLY A 329 10.20 -3.43 13.15
C GLY A 329 9.22 -4.10 14.12
N GLY A 330 9.62 -5.17 14.80
CA GLY A 330 8.85 -5.80 15.88
C GLY A 330 9.45 -5.43 17.23
N GLY A 331 8.63 -4.86 18.12
CA GLY A 331 9.03 -4.46 19.48
C GLY A 331 9.67 -5.60 20.31
N PRO A 332 10.21 -5.29 21.50
CA PRO A 332 11.06 -6.19 22.26
C PRO A 332 10.28 -7.40 22.80
N GLY A 333 10.24 -8.48 22.02
CA GLY A 333 9.86 -9.81 22.47
C GLY A 333 11.10 -10.57 22.92
N ASN A 334 11.27 -10.73 24.24
CA ASN A 334 12.27 -11.64 24.79
C ASN A 334 11.97 -13.07 24.33
N GLY A 335 12.78 -13.61 23.43
CA GLY A 335 12.72 -15.00 23.00
C GLY A 335 13.94 -15.36 22.16
N GLN A 336 14.65 -16.42 22.57
CA GLN A 336 15.93 -16.85 22.01
C GLN A 336 15.85 -17.17 20.51
N GLY A 337 16.95 -16.87 19.80
CA GLY A 337 16.99 -16.76 18.35
C GLY A 337 16.62 -18.01 17.55
N ALA A 338 15.94 -17.77 16.43
CA ALA A 338 15.79 -18.68 15.31
C ALA A 338 16.26 -17.98 14.02
N PRO A 339 16.85 -18.68 13.03
CA PRO A 339 17.40 -18.05 11.83
C PRO A 339 16.31 -17.58 10.87
N ASN A 340 16.52 -16.40 10.30
CA ASN A 340 15.77 -15.73 9.22
C ASN A 340 14.99 -16.66 8.29
N GLY A 341 13.65 -16.51 8.29
CA GLY A 341 12.78 -16.96 7.21
C GLY A 341 12.16 -15.76 6.53
N GLY A 342 12.65 -15.39 5.34
CA GLY A 342 11.92 -14.47 4.46
C GLY A 342 10.55 -15.06 4.11
N THR A 343 9.57 -14.19 3.88
CA THR A 343 8.25 -14.60 3.37
C THR A 343 8.44 -15.45 2.11
N PRO A 344 7.86 -16.67 2.01
CA PRO A 344 7.98 -17.50 0.83
C PRO A 344 7.43 -16.80 -0.41
N ASP A 345 8.09 -16.92 -1.57
CA ASP A 345 7.51 -16.54 -2.86
C ASP A 345 6.31 -17.44 -3.18
N LEU A 346 5.11 -16.85 -3.18
CA LEU A 346 3.84 -17.56 -3.37
C LEU A 346 3.42 -17.63 -4.85
N THR A 347 4.20 -17.08 -5.78
CA THR A 347 3.85 -17.02 -7.21
C THR A 347 3.55 -18.41 -7.79
N ALA A 348 4.40 -19.39 -7.49
CA ALA A 348 4.22 -20.76 -7.97
C ALA A 348 3.02 -21.45 -7.29
N THR A 349 2.75 -21.14 -6.03
CA THR A 349 1.64 -21.69 -5.26
C THR A 349 0.30 -21.17 -5.77
N ALA A 350 0.19 -19.87 -6.00
CA ALA A 350 -1.00 -19.24 -6.58
C ALA A 350 -1.32 -19.84 -7.97
N ALA A 351 -0.31 -19.95 -8.83
CA ALA A 351 -0.46 -20.55 -10.15
C ALA A 351 -0.91 -22.04 -10.08
N LYS A 352 -0.40 -22.81 -9.11
CA LYS A 352 -0.79 -24.21 -8.89
C LYS A 352 -2.23 -24.34 -8.41
N LEU A 353 -2.71 -23.38 -7.62
CA LEU A 353 -4.07 -23.33 -7.08
C LEU A 353 -5.07 -22.69 -8.06
N GLY A 354 -4.61 -22.12 -9.16
CA GLY A 354 -5.47 -21.45 -10.14
C GLY A 354 -6.07 -20.14 -9.63
N ILE A 355 -5.42 -19.51 -8.64
CA ILE A 355 -5.80 -18.23 -8.03
C ILE A 355 -4.68 -17.21 -8.26
N THR A 356 -4.98 -15.93 -8.04
CA THR A 356 -3.97 -14.86 -8.04
C THR A 356 -3.11 -14.91 -6.78
N VAL A 357 -1.89 -14.35 -6.86
CA VAL A 357 -1.03 -14.18 -5.67
C VAL A 357 -1.72 -13.32 -4.62
N HIS A 358 -2.48 -12.32 -5.07
CA HIS A 358 -3.23 -11.45 -4.17
C HIS A 358 -4.32 -12.20 -3.40
N GLU A 359 -5.15 -13.02 -4.05
CA GLU A 359 -6.16 -13.85 -3.38
C GLU A 359 -5.53 -14.81 -2.36
N LEU A 360 -4.35 -15.36 -2.70
CA LEU A 360 -3.61 -16.25 -1.81
C LEU A 360 -3.02 -15.50 -0.59
N GLU A 361 -2.47 -14.29 -0.78
CA GLU A 361 -1.97 -13.44 0.29
C GLU A 361 -3.12 -12.98 1.22
N ASP A 362 -4.24 -12.54 0.65
CA ASP A 362 -5.43 -12.13 1.40
C ASP A 362 -5.99 -13.26 2.25
N ALA A 363 -5.97 -14.48 1.72
CA ALA A 363 -6.42 -15.66 2.44
C ALA A 363 -5.46 -16.08 3.56
N LEU A 364 -4.15 -15.98 3.35
CA LEU A 364 -3.13 -16.37 4.32
C LEU A 364 -2.90 -15.30 5.42
N GLY A 365 -3.17 -14.04 5.12
CA GLY A 365 -2.91 -12.89 6.00
C GLY A 365 -1.40 -12.63 6.22
N GLN A 366 -1.07 -11.79 7.22
CA GLN A 366 0.32 -11.40 7.52
C GLN A 366 1.20 -12.50 8.15
N SER A 367 0.67 -13.72 8.39
CA SER A 367 1.42 -14.77 9.08
C SER A 367 2.20 -15.67 8.10
N PRO A 368 3.53 -15.80 8.25
CA PRO A 368 4.32 -16.73 7.45
C PRO A 368 4.00 -18.22 7.72
N ASN A 369 3.18 -18.50 8.75
CA ASN A 369 2.61 -19.81 9.07
C ASN A 369 1.08 -19.72 9.17
N GLY A 370 0.43 -18.95 8.29
CA GLY A 370 -1.01 -18.67 8.31
C GLY A 370 -1.89 -19.87 8.65
N ASP A 371 -3.04 -19.61 9.28
CA ASP A 371 -4.02 -20.65 9.56
C ASP A 371 -4.56 -21.20 8.24
N PHE A 372 -3.93 -22.28 7.74
CA PHE A 372 -4.31 -22.92 6.48
C PHE A 372 -5.75 -23.42 6.48
N THR A 373 -6.35 -23.65 7.65
CA THR A 373 -7.76 -24.02 7.75
C THR A 373 -8.65 -22.85 7.37
N THR A 374 -8.36 -21.68 7.95
CA THR A 374 -9.10 -20.43 7.68
C THR A 374 -8.83 -19.94 6.27
N ALA A 375 -7.56 -19.92 5.83
CA ALA A 375 -7.18 -19.52 4.49
C ALA A 375 -7.83 -20.41 3.41
N ALA A 376 -7.83 -21.73 3.59
CA ALA A 376 -8.46 -22.64 2.64
C ALA A 376 -9.98 -22.44 2.58
N LYS A 377 -10.61 -22.12 3.72
CA LYS A 377 -12.04 -21.78 3.77
C LYS A 377 -12.35 -20.50 3.00
N ILE A 378 -11.50 -19.48 3.09
CA ILE A 378 -11.62 -18.23 2.31
C ILE A 378 -11.49 -18.52 0.81
N LEU A 379 -10.51 -19.34 0.43
CA LEU A 379 -10.23 -19.70 -0.96
C LEU A 379 -11.21 -20.73 -1.55
N GLY A 380 -12.11 -21.30 -0.74
CA GLY A 380 -13.01 -22.36 -1.17
C GLY A 380 -12.31 -23.66 -1.58
N ILE A 381 -11.10 -23.91 -1.08
CA ILE A 381 -10.29 -25.12 -1.31
C ILE A 381 -10.17 -25.94 -0.02
N SER A 382 -9.61 -27.14 -0.09
CA SER A 382 -9.33 -27.90 1.14
C SER A 382 -8.03 -27.42 1.80
N ALA A 383 -7.97 -27.44 3.13
CA ALA A 383 -6.76 -27.10 3.89
C ALA A 383 -5.56 -27.97 3.48
N ALA A 384 -5.82 -29.24 3.16
CA ALA A 384 -4.82 -30.17 2.67
C ALA A 384 -4.29 -29.78 1.27
N ASP A 385 -5.14 -29.30 0.38
CA ASP A 385 -4.72 -28.85 -0.96
C ASP A 385 -3.88 -27.56 -0.87
N LEU A 386 -4.29 -26.64 0.01
CA LEU A 386 -3.53 -25.43 0.30
C LEU A 386 -2.15 -25.76 0.87
N GLU A 387 -2.10 -26.60 1.91
CA GLU A 387 -0.86 -27.03 2.56
C GLU A 387 0.07 -27.79 1.57
N ALA A 388 -0.50 -28.63 0.70
CA ALA A 388 0.24 -29.33 -0.35
C ALA A 388 0.72 -28.43 -1.50
N ALA A 389 0.14 -27.23 -1.64
CA ALA A 389 0.57 -26.24 -2.63
C ALA A 389 1.66 -25.30 -2.09
N MET A 390 1.78 -25.17 -0.76
CA MET A 390 2.79 -24.31 -0.12
C MET A 390 4.22 -24.81 -0.35
N PRO A 391 5.21 -23.90 -0.46
CA PRO A 391 6.61 -24.27 -0.54
C PRO A 391 7.02 -25.07 0.69
N GLN A 392 7.46 -26.31 0.50
CA GLN A 392 7.86 -27.19 1.60
C GLN A 392 9.17 -26.65 2.22
N ARG A 393 9.16 -26.37 3.53
CA ARG A 393 10.38 -26.00 4.27
C ARG A 393 11.39 -27.15 4.19
N PRO A 394 12.70 -26.88 4.02
CA PRO A 394 13.70 -27.95 4.05
C PRO A 394 13.60 -28.75 5.35
N ALA A 395 13.49 -30.07 5.22
CA ALA A 395 13.32 -30.99 6.34
C ALA A 395 14.56 -30.94 7.28
N GLY A 396 14.41 -30.32 8.45
CA GLY A 396 15.50 -30.25 9.42
C GLY A 396 15.18 -29.68 10.82
N ALA A 397 13.93 -29.34 11.13
CA ALA A 397 13.57 -28.71 12.41
C ALA A 397 12.41 -29.43 13.13
N ASN A 398 12.47 -30.76 13.26
CA ASN A 398 11.60 -31.48 14.19
C ASN A 398 12.32 -31.63 15.54
N GLY A 399 12.04 -30.71 16.46
CA GLY A 399 12.26 -30.93 17.88
C GLY A 399 11.16 -31.84 18.42
N SER A 400 11.54 -33.02 18.93
CA SER A 400 10.64 -33.94 19.63
C SER A 400 9.90 -33.26 20.79
N PRO A 401 8.68 -33.72 21.16
CA PRO A 401 7.97 -33.20 22.33
C PRO A 401 8.73 -33.54 23.62
N PRO A 402 8.76 -32.66 24.64
CA PRO A 402 9.34 -33.00 25.93
C PRO A 402 8.49 -34.08 26.60
N VAL A 403 9.19 -35.05 27.16
CA VAL A 403 8.64 -36.12 27.99
C VAL A 403 8.47 -35.58 29.41
N ASN A 404 7.27 -35.81 29.97
CA ASN A 404 6.74 -35.51 31.31
C ASN A 404 6.36 -34.07 31.64
#